data_AF-A0A960V5K0-F1
#
_entry.id   AF-A0A960V5K0-F1
#
_cell.length_a   1.000
_cell.length_b   1.000
_cell.length_c   1.000
_cell.angle_alpha   90.00
_cell.angle_beta   90.00
_cell.angle_gamma   90.00
#
_symmetry.space_group_name_H-M   'P 1'
#
loop_
_entity.id
_entity.type
_entity.pdbx_description
1 polymer ?
#
loop_
_entity_poly.entity_id
_entity_poly.type
_entity_poly.pdbx_seq_one_letter_code
_entity_poly.pdbx_strand_id
1 'polypeptide(L)' 'ISSPWTVIRSNNKFLARLNAIKVILNSVPYERLNPDLDFTVDSNIVISGSRELELMESERIKSGQFTH' A
#
# COMPACT_ATOMS: atom_id res chain seq x y z
N ILE A 1 11.60 -11.69 -8.56
CA ILE A 1 11.53 -10.69 -7.47
C ILE A 1 10.86 -11.35 -6.28
N SER A 2 11.58 -11.55 -5.17
CA SER A 2 11.12 -12.37 -4.03
C SER A 2 10.58 -11.56 -2.83
N SER A 3 10.59 -10.23 -2.91
CA SER A 3 10.19 -9.35 -1.81
C SER A 3 9.55 -8.06 -2.36
N PRO A 4 8.23 -8.05 -2.60
CA PRO A 4 7.54 -6.85 -3.09
C PRO A 4 7.46 -5.78 -2.00
N TRP A 5 7.56 -4.51 -2.41
CA TRP A 5 7.31 -3.37 -1.52
C TRP A 5 5.82 -3.03 -1.51
N THR A 6 5.28 -2.73 -0.33
CA THR A 6 3.92 -2.20 -0.16
C THR A 6 4.03 -0.82 0.49
N VAL A 7 3.45 0.19 -0.16
CA VAL A 7 3.44 1.58 0.29
C VAL A 7 2.08 1.87 0.94
N ILE A 8 2.08 2.53 2.10
CA ILE A 8 0.87 2.89 2.85
C ILE A 8 0.84 4.40 3.07
N ARG A 9 -0.17 5.09 2.52
CA ARG A 9 -0.37 6.53 2.73
C ARG A 9 -0.79 6.79 4.18
N SER A 10 0.00 7.58 4.90
CA SER A 10 -0.13 7.73 6.36
C SER A 10 -0.76 9.04 6.85
N ASN A 11 -1.38 9.83 5.97
CA ASN A 11 -2.01 11.11 6.33
C ASN A 11 -3.06 10.93 7.46
N ASN A 12 -3.85 9.85 7.40
CA ASN A 12 -4.67 9.42 8.51
C ASN A 12 -4.01 8.22 9.21
N LYS A 13 -3.44 8.46 10.39
CA LYS A 13 -2.72 7.44 11.18
C LYS A 13 -3.59 6.24 11.54
N PHE A 14 -4.87 6.46 11.85
CA PHE A 14 -5.77 5.37 12.23
C PHE A 14 -6.03 4.45 11.04
N LEU A 15 -6.40 5.02 9.89
CA LEU A 15 -6.66 4.24 8.67
C LEU A 15 -5.39 3.54 8.15
N ALA A 16 -4.23 4.19 8.26
CA ALA A 16 -2.95 3.59 7.87
C ALA A 16 -2.62 2.35 8.69
N ARG A 17 -2.80 2.42 10.02
CA ARG A 17 -2.58 1.27 10.92
C ARG A 17 -3.53 0.13 10.62
N LEU A 18 -4.82 0.43 10.44
CA LEU A 18 -5.83 -0.58 10.11
C LEU A 18 -5.48 -1.31 8.80
N ASN A 19 -5.15 -0.57 7.76
CA ASN A 19 -4.79 -1.16 6.47
C ASN A 19 -3.47 -1.93 6.52
N ALA A 20 -2.48 -1.47 7.30
CA ALA A 20 -1.24 -2.23 7.51
C ALA A 20 -1.51 -3.62 8.10
N ILE A 21 -2.38 -3.70 9.11
CA ILE A 21 -2.79 -4.98 9.71
C ILE A 21 -3.50 -5.85 8.66
N LYS A 22 -4.46 -5.30 7.91
CA LYS A 22 -5.15 -6.02 6.84
C LYS A 22 -4.18 -6.60 5.79
N VAL A 23 -3.17 -5.84 5.39
CA VAL A 23 -2.11 -6.30 4.45
C VAL A 23 -1.35 -7.50 5.02
N ILE A 24 -0.92 -7.43 6.29
CA ILE A 24 -0.17 -8.51 6.93
C ILE A 24 -1.04 -9.77 7.05
N LEU A 25 -2.29 -9.62 7.45
CA LEU A 25 -3.20 -10.76 7.58
C LEU A 25 -3.45 -11.40 6.20
N ASN A 26 -3.66 -10.60 5.15
CA ASN A 26 -3.87 -11.15 3.81
C ASN A 26 -2.60 -11.77 3.18
N SER A 27 -1.41 -11.56 3.72
CA SER A 27 -0.16 -12.12 3.16
C SER A 27 0.19 -13.51 3.67
N VAL A 28 -0.49 -13.99 4.71
CA VAL A 28 -0.24 -15.31 5.32
C VAL A 28 -1.46 -16.21 5.14
N PRO A 29 -1.29 -17.49 4.74
CA PRO A 29 -2.40 -18.44 4.73
C PRO A 29 -2.70 -18.89 6.16
N TYR A 30 -3.69 -18.26 6.80
CA TYR A 30 -4.20 -18.64 8.12
C TYR A 30 -5.71 -18.86 8.08
N GLU A 31 -6.23 -19.64 9.03
CA GLU A 31 -7.67 -19.84 9.17
C GLU A 31 -8.34 -18.58 9.71
N ARG A 32 -9.30 -18.03 8.96
CA ARG A 32 -10.04 -16.83 9.39
C ARG A 32 -11.00 -17.21 10.51
N LEU A 33 -10.72 -16.68 11.70
CA LEU A 33 -11.49 -16.96 12.93
C LEU A 33 -12.89 -16.32 12.93
N ASN A 34 -13.04 -15.12 12.36
CA ASN A 34 -14.30 -14.41 12.33
C ASN A 34 -14.68 -14.06 10.87
N PRO A 35 -15.76 -14.64 10.31
CA PRO A 35 -16.18 -14.39 8.94
C PRO A 35 -16.82 -13.02 8.73
N ASP A 36 -17.27 -12.34 9.79
CA ASP A 36 -17.94 -11.03 9.71
C ASP A 36 -16.95 -9.87 9.55
N LEU A 37 -15.66 -10.11 9.73
CA LEU A 37 -14.62 -9.08 9.59
C LEU A 37 -14.26 -8.84 8.12
N ASP A 38 -14.29 -7.58 7.70
CA ASP A 38 -13.79 -7.16 6.40
C ASP A 38 -12.27 -6.95 6.41
N PHE A 39 -11.56 -7.75 5.62
CA PHE A 39 -10.12 -7.66 5.42
C PHE A 39 -9.73 -7.00 4.10
N THR A 40 -10.68 -6.43 3.35
CA THR A 40 -10.41 -5.71 2.10
C THR A 40 -9.57 -4.48 2.41
N VAL A 41 -8.46 -4.31 1.70
CA VAL A 41 -7.58 -3.14 1.83
C VAL A 41 -8.13 -2.00 1.00
N ASP A 42 -8.01 -0.77 1.52
CA ASP A 42 -8.36 0.43 0.77
C ASP A 42 -7.25 0.76 -0.24
N SER A 43 -7.57 0.70 -1.54
CA SER A 43 -6.62 0.95 -2.63
C SER A 43 -6.14 2.39 -2.73
N ASN A 44 -6.83 3.34 -2.09
CA ASN A 44 -6.36 4.72 -2.01
C ASN A 44 -5.26 4.89 -0.95
N ILE A 45 -5.19 3.96 0.01
CA ILE A 45 -4.24 3.98 1.12
C ILE A 45 -3.08 3.03 0.86
N VAL A 46 -3.35 1.81 0.34
CA VAL A 46 -2.36 0.76 0.09
C VAL A 46 -2.05 0.68 -1.41
N ILE A 47 -0.79 0.88 -1.77
CA ILE A 47 -0.30 0.85 -3.16
C ILE A 47 0.91 -0.08 -3.25
N SER A 48 1.06 -0.79 -4.37
CA SER A 48 2.28 -1.59 -4.60
C SER A 48 3.47 -0.66 -4.90
N GLY A 49 4.65 -1.04 -4.43
CA GLY A 49 5.86 -0.23 -4.63
C GLY A 49 6.22 -0.07 -6.10
N SER A 50 5.92 -1.05 -6.96
CA SER A 50 6.07 -0.91 -8.40
C SER A 50 5.16 0.18 -8.96
N ARG A 51 3.91 0.24 -8.49
CA ARG A 51 2.95 1.25 -8.93
C ARG A 51 3.31 2.65 -8.45
N GLU A 52 3.81 2.76 -7.22
CA GLU A 52 4.31 4.05 -6.72
C GLU A 52 5.51 4.52 -7.53
N LEU A 53 6.42 3.62 -7.90
CA LEU A 53 7.57 3.96 -8.74
C LEU A 53 7.16 4.45 -10.14
N GLU A 54 6.17 3.80 -10.78
CA GLU A 54 5.57 4.27 -12.04
C GLU A 54 4.98 5.68 -11.90
N LEU A 55 4.29 5.96 -10.79
CA LEU A 55 3.70 7.27 -10.52
C LEU A 55 4.80 8.33 -10.43
N MET A 56 5.84 8.06 -9.65
CA MET A 56 6.98 8.97 -9.47
C MET A 56 7.72 9.24 -10.80
N GLU A 57 7.90 8.22 -11.64
CA GLU A 57 8.45 8.40 -12.99
C GLU A 57 7.56 9.29 -13.86
N SER A 58 6.24 9.06 -13.83
CA SER A 58 5.28 9.87 -14.57
C SER A 58 5.26 11.33 -14.11
N GLU A 59 5.40 11.57 -12.81
CA GLU A 59 5.49 12.91 -12.23
C GLU A 59 6.79 13.58 -12.67
N ARG A 60 7.93 12.88 -12.56
CA ARG A 60 9.23 13.38 -13.01
C ARG A 60 9.25 13.76 -14.49
N ILE A 61 8.59 12.98 -15.36
CA ILE A 61 8.50 13.31 -16.79
C ILE A 61 7.68 14.60 -17.00
N LYS A 62 6.62 14.81 -16.22
CA LYS A 62 5.73 15.98 -16.35
C LYS A 62 6.32 17.25 -15.75
N SER A 63 6.90 17.18 -14.55
CA SER A 63 7.39 18.35 -13.80
C SER A 63 8.89 18.61 -13.98
N GLY A 64 9.60 17.73 -14.70
CA GLY A 64 11.05 17.73 -14.74
C GLY A 64 11.66 17.13 -13.46
N GLN A 65 12.97 16.96 -13.48
CA GLN A 65 13.73 16.54 -12.31
C GLN A 65 13.96 17.75 -11.41
N PHE A 66 13.73 17.62 -10.10
CA PHE A 66 14.13 18.64 -9.13
C PHE A 66 15.66 18.77 -9.17
N THR A 67 16.16 19.73 -9.94
CA THR A 67 17.54 20.19 -9.88
C THR A 67 17.59 21.28 -8.82
N HIS A 68 18.30 21.00 -7.73
CA HIS A 68 18.63 22.01 -6.72
C HIS A 68 19.44 23.16 -7.34
#